data_AF-A0A2E5I9X0-F1
#
_entry.id   AF-A0A2E5I9X0-F1
#
_cell.length_a   1.000
_cell.length_b   1.000
_cell.length_c   1.000
_cell.angle_alpha   90.00
_cell.angle_beta   90.00
_cell.angle_gamma   90.00
#
_symmetry.space_group_name_H-M   'P 1'
#
loop_
_entity.id
_entity.type
_entity.pdbx_description
1 polymer ?
#
loop_
_entity_poly.entity_id
_entity_poly.type
_entity_poly.pdbx_seq_one_letter_code
_entity_poly.pdbx_strand_id
1 'polypeptide(L)'
;MNMKIKLLTVCILLLSISLSWGSEMVSPINFNPTPANKNKVIAFIKENVKETYSKIGMDDASTLRMMEEEELRCFKELTKVKNIDLLKKVKMQYCLIGMCNYSTILMMYNEEVAASNRSLEW
;
A
#
# COMPACT_ATOMS: atom_id res chain seq x y z
N MET A 1 37.64 -17.84 -21.91
CA MET A 1 36.64 -17.91 -20.82
C MET A 1 35.28 -18.23 -21.42
N ASN A 2 34.73 -19.42 -21.11
CA ASN A 2 33.60 -20.04 -21.82
C ASN A 2 32.30 -19.22 -21.76
N MET A 3 31.59 -19.10 -22.88
CA MET A 3 30.33 -18.35 -23.02
C MET A 3 29.24 -18.80 -22.02
N LYS A 4 29.28 -20.07 -21.58
CA LYS A 4 28.40 -20.61 -20.52
C LYS A 4 28.65 -19.99 -19.14
N ILE A 5 29.90 -19.57 -18.84
CA ILE A 5 30.26 -18.93 -17.58
C ILE A 5 29.74 -17.49 -17.54
N LYS A 6 29.77 -16.78 -18.69
CA LYS A 6 29.20 -15.42 -18.81
C LYS A 6 27.68 -15.40 -18.65
N LEU A 7 26.98 -16.44 -19.09
CA LEU A 7 25.52 -16.54 -18.93
C LEU A 7 25.10 -16.75 -17.46
N LEU A 8 25.92 -17.48 -16.69
CA LEU A 8 25.68 -17.69 -15.25
C LEU A 8 25.92 -16.40 -14.43
N THR A 9 26.86 -15.54 -14.85
CA THR A 9 27.17 -14.28 -14.15
C THR A 9 26.11 -13.20 -14.38
N VAL A 10 25.43 -13.22 -15.54
CA VAL A 10 24.35 -12.27 -15.84
C VAL A 10 23.07 -12.57 -15.04
N CYS A 11 22.77 -13.85 -14.75
CA CYS A 11 21.62 -14.21 -13.92
C CYS A 11 21.77 -13.79 -12.44
N ILE A 12 23.00 -13.71 -11.92
CA ILE A 12 23.24 -13.34 -10.51
C ILE A 12 23.11 -11.83 -10.29
N LEU A 13 23.35 -11.01 -11.32
CA LEU A 13 23.25 -9.54 -11.26
C LEU A 13 21.80 -9.01 -11.32
N LEU A 14 20.83 -9.83 -11.71
CA LEU A 14 19.40 -9.48 -11.76
C LEU A 14 18.64 -9.80 -10.46
N LEU A 15 19.27 -10.49 -9.50
CA LEU A 15 18.69 -10.74 -8.16
C LEU A 15 18.90 -9.60 -7.16
N SER A 16 19.54 -8.51 -7.57
CA SER A 16 19.78 -7.32 -6.76
C SER A 16 18.63 -6.32 -6.79
N ILE A 17 17.39 -6.77 -7.07
CA ILE A 17 16.23 -5.97 -6.70
C ILE A 17 16.23 -6.00 -5.18
N SER A 18 16.84 -4.98 -4.58
CA SER A 18 16.65 -4.64 -3.20
C SER A 18 15.14 -4.58 -2.99
N LEU A 19 14.58 -5.65 -2.41
CA LEU A 19 13.35 -5.54 -1.66
C LEU A 19 13.64 -4.42 -0.67
N SER A 20 13.18 -3.22 -0.97
CA SER A 20 13.03 -2.19 0.04
C SER A 20 11.92 -2.75 0.92
N TRP A 21 12.29 -3.34 2.06
CA TRP A 21 11.33 -3.81 3.04
C TRP A 21 10.71 -2.57 3.66
N GLY A 22 9.77 -1.95 2.96
CA GLY A 22 8.79 -1.08 3.58
C GLY A 22 8.08 -1.91 4.64
N SER A 23 7.77 -1.28 5.78
CA SER A 23 6.95 -1.90 6.81
C SER A 23 5.70 -2.52 6.17
N GLU A 24 5.41 -3.80 6.46
CA GLU A 24 4.25 -4.45 5.88
C GLU A 24 2.98 -3.71 6.35
N MET A 25 2.17 -3.25 5.39
CA MET A 25 0.92 -2.53 5.66
C MET A 25 0.03 -3.31 6.62
N VAL A 26 -0.29 -2.67 7.76
CA VAL A 26 -1.18 -3.23 8.77
C VAL A 26 -2.54 -3.50 8.14
N SER A 27 -2.96 -4.77 8.16
CA SER A 27 -4.19 -5.17 7.48
C SER A 27 -5.44 -4.58 8.17
N PRO A 28 -6.35 -3.93 7.42
CA PRO A 28 -7.65 -3.51 7.95
C PRO A 28 -8.66 -4.66 8.07
N ILE A 29 -8.40 -5.80 7.41
CA ILE A 29 -9.28 -6.97 7.42
C ILE A 29 -9.29 -7.59 8.82
N ASN A 30 -10.49 -7.75 9.40
CA ASN A 30 -10.69 -8.30 10.75
C ASN A 30 -9.87 -7.58 11.84
N PHE A 31 -9.63 -6.27 11.65
CA PHE A 31 -8.81 -5.51 12.57
C PHE A 31 -9.42 -5.46 13.98
N ASN A 32 -8.65 -5.93 14.97
CA ASN A 32 -9.04 -5.85 16.38
C ASN A 32 -8.45 -4.57 17.03
N PRO A 33 -9.26 -3.61 17.48
CA PRO A 33 -8.82 -2.28 17.91
C PRO A 33 -8.25 -2.24 19.34
N THR A 34 -7.34 -3.16 19.69
CA THR A 34 -6.57 -3.10 20.93
C THR A 34 -5.62 -1.90 20.93
N PRO A 35 -5.20 -1.37 22.09
CA PRO A 35 -4.22 -0.28 22.15
C PRO A 35 -2.94 -0.57 21.37
N ALA A 36 -2.41 -1.80 21.50
CA ALA A 36 -1.23 -2.23 20.77
C ALA A 36 -1.44 -2.21 19.23
N ASN A 37 -2.58 -2.70 18.75
CA ASN A 37 -2.87 -2.71 17.32
C ASN A 37 -3.13 -1.31 16.76
N LYS A 38 -3.81 -0.44 17.51
CA LYS A 38 -3.97 0.98 17.14
C LYS A 38 -2.62 1.66 17.00
N ASN A 39 -1.69 1.43 17.93
CA ASN A 39 -0.34 2.01 17.86
C ASN A 39 0.45 1.53 16.63
N LYS A 40 0.30 0.25 16.23
CA LYS A 40 0.91 -0.26 14.99
C LYS A 40 0.40 0.47 13.75
N VAL A 41 -0.92 0.69 13.66
CA VAL A 41 -1.52 1.45 12.55
C VAL A 41 -0.99 2.88 12.52
N ILE A 42 -0.97 3.57 13.65
CA ILE A 42 -0.47 4.95 13.74
C ILE A 42 1.02 5.04 13.38
N ALA A 43 1.84 4.09 13.84
CA ALA A 43 3.26 4.05 13.52
C ALA A 43 3.49 3.86 12.01
N PHE A 44 2.80 2.88 11.41
CA PHE A 44 2.85 2.65 9.96
C PHE A 44 2.43 3.88 9.17
N ILE A 45 1.31 4.53 9.54
CA ILE A 45 0.82 5.73 8.83
C ILE A 45 1.86 6.85 8.87
N LYS A 46 2.42 7.16 10.04
CA LYS A 46 3.41 8.22 10.22
C LYS A 46 4.67 7.96 9.39
N GLU A 47 5.18 6.73 9.45
CA GLU A 47 6.36 6.32 8.69
C GLU A 47 6.12 6.43 7.18
N ASN A 48 5.03 5.82 6.68
CA ASN A 48 4.73 5.77 5.26
C ASN A 48 4.39 7.15 4.67
N VAL A 49 3.64 7.99 5.41
CA VAL A 49 3.36 9.38 4.99
C VAL A 49 4.66 10.19 4.97
N LYS A 50 5.49 10.13 6.02
CA LYS A 50 6.76 10.86 6.03
C LYS A 50 7.65 10.42 4.87
N GLU A 51 7.81 9.11 4.65
CA GLU A 51 8.62 8.60 3.54
C GLU A 51 8.10 9.08 2.18
N THR A 52 6.80 8.93 1.94
CA THR A 52 6.18 9.28 0.64
C THR A 52 6.32 10.77 0.34
N TYR A 53 5.98 11.62 1.30
CA TYR A 53 5.94 13.07 1.10
C TYR A 53 7.34 13.72 1.15
N SER A 54 8.29 13.14 1.89
CA SER A 54 9.70 13.61 1.87
C SER A 54 10.36 13.37 0.53
N LYS A 55 10.03 12.27 -0.17
CA LYS A 55 10.57 11.98 -1.52
C LYS A 55 10.23 13.05 -2.55
N ILE A 56 9.15 13.80 -2.33
CA ILE A 56 8.69 14.86 -3.24
C ILE A 56 8.84 16.27 -2.65
N GLY A 57 9.54 16.41 -1.51
CA GLY A 57 9.80 17.71 -0.87
C GLY A 57 8.56 18.36 -0.24
N MET A 58 7.55 17.58 0.13
CA MET A 58 6.28 18.05 0.72
C MET A 58 6.12 17.57 2.17
N ASP A 59 7.19 17.61 2.95
CA ASP A 59 7.26 17.02 4.29
C ASP A 59 7.19 18.03 5.44
N ASP A 60 6.61 19.21 5.16
CA ASP A 60 6.27 20.18 6.19
C ASP A 60 5.23 19.60 7.18
N ALA A 61 5.26 20.08 8.41
CA ALA A 61 4.44 19.52 9.47
C ALA A 61 2.93 19.54 9.15
N SER A 62 2.44 20.58 8.45
CA SER A 62 1.02 20.71 8.15
C SER A 62 0.56 19.69 7.12
N THR A 63 1.35 19.50 6.05
CA THR A 63 1.09 18.47 5.03
C THR A 63 1.14 17.08 5.66
N LEU A 64 2.15 16.79 6.48
CA LEU A 64 2.26 15.48 7.13
C LEU A 64 1.07 15.18 8.05
N ARG A 65 0.62 16.14 8.88
CA ARG A 65 -0.56 15.92 9.75
C ARG A 65 -1.83 15.68 8.94
N MET A 66 -2.06 16.48 7.90
CA MET A 66 -3.23 16.33 7.03
C MET A 66 -3.28 14.94 6.38
N MET A 67 -2.13 14.48 5.86
CA MET A 67 -2.06 13.18 5.19
C MET A 67 -2.14 12.01 6.17
N GLU A 68 -1.56 12.12 7.37
CA GLU A 68 -1.71 11.11 8.41
C GLU A 68 -3.17 10.96 8.86
N GLU A 69 -3.91 12.06 8.99
CA GLU A 69 -5.33 12.05 9.33
C GLU A 69 -6.17 11.38 8.25
N GLU A 70 -5.89 11.68 6.98
CA GLU A 70 -6.57 11.09 5.83
C GLU A 70 -6.31 9.59 5.72
N GLU A 71 -5.06 9.16 5.89
CA GLU A 71 -4.69 7.74 5.92
C GLU A 71 -5.37 6.99 7.08
N LEU A 72 -5.47 7.62 8.26
CA LEU A 72 -6.16 7.03 9.40
C LEU A 72 -7.68 6.92 9.16
N ARG A 73 -8.28 7.94 8.54
CA ARG A 73 -9.68 7.90 8.12
C ARG A 73 -9.91 6.76 7.14
N CYS A 74 -9.08 6.65 6.11
CA CYS A 74 -9.19 5.60 5.10
C CYS A 74 -9.01 4.20 5.69
N PHE A 75 -8.04 4.01 6.60
CA PHE A 75 -7.88 2.76 7.34
C PHE A 75 -9.17 2.36 8.04
N LYS A 76 -9.79 3.29 8.79
CA LYS A 76 -11.03 3.03 9.52
C LYS A 76 -12.18 2.67 8.58
N GLU A 77 -12.30 3.31 7.42
CA GLU A 77 -13.32 2.93 6.43
C GLU A 77 -13.05 1.55 5.84
N LEU A 78 -11.80 1.21 5.56
CA LEU A 78 -11.40 -0.12 5.10
C LEU A 78 -11.71 -1.23 6.12
N THR A 79 -11.74 -0.94 7.43
CA THR A 79 -12.19 -1.94 8.42
C THR A 79 -13.69 -2.26 8.35
N LYS A 80 -14.48 -1.43 7.66
CA LYS A 80 -15.95 -1.55 7.59
C LYS A 80 -16.44 -2.19 6.28
N VAL A 81 -15.56 -2.33 5.28
CA VAL A 81 -15.98 -2.82 3.96
C VAL A 81 -16.40 -4.29 4.03
N LYS A 82 -17.38 -4.66 3.20
CA LYS A 82 -17.99 -5.99 3.24
C LYS A 82 -17.32 -7.00 2.33
N ASN A 83 -16.86 -6.58 1.15
CA ASN A 83 -16.28 -7.48 0.16
C ASN A 83 -14.79 -7.70 0.45
N ILE A 84 -14.49 -8.61 1.39
CA ILE A 84 -13.13 -8.87 1.86
C ILE A 84 -12.22 -9.41 0.74
N ASP A 85 -12.75 -10.21 -0.19
CA ASP A 85 -11.95 -10.77 -1.28
C ASP A 85 -11.56 -9.71 -2.31
N LEU A 86 -12.47 -8.79 -2.62
CA LEU A 86 -12.14 -7.61 -3.41
C LEU A 86 -11.07 -6.75 -2.73
N LEU A 87 -11.21 -6.50 -1.43
CA LEU A 87 -10.20 -5.74 -0.68
C LEU A 87 -8.83 -6.42 -0.71
N LYS A 88 -8.76 -7.74 -0.56
CA LYS A 88 -7.49 -8.50 -0.69
C LYS A 88 -6.88 -8.33 -2.08
N LYS A 89 -7.70 -8.44 -3.14
CA LYS A 89 -7.25 -8.28 -4.53
C LYS A 89 -6.69 -6.88 -4.77
N VAL A 90 -7.42 -5.84 -4.37
CA VAL A 90 -7.00 -4.43 -4.51
C VAL A 90 -5.72 -4.18 -3.72
N LYS A 91 -5.65 -4.59 -2.44
CA LYS A 91 -4.43 -4.48 -1.63
C LYS A 91 -3.25 -5.13 -2.32
N MET A 92 -3.39 -6.38 -2.76
CA MET A 92 -2.31 -7.10 -3.43
C MET A 92 -1.84 -6.37 -4.68
N GLN A 93 -2.76 -5.98 -5.57
CA GLN A 93 -2.42 -5.34 -6.84
C GLN A 93 -1.66 -4.01 -6.66
N TYR A 94 -2.15 -3.14 -5.79
CA TYR A 94 -1.57 -1.80 -5.62
C TYR A 94 -0.33 -1.79 -4.72
N CYS A 95 -0.26 -2.67 -3.73
CA CYS A 95 0.95 -2.80 -2.93
C CYS A 95 2.12 -3.38 -3.74
N LEU A 96 1.87 -4.30 -4.70
CA LEU A 96 2.92 -4.85 -5.57
C LEU A 96 3.64 -3.80 -6.42
N ILE A 97 2.98 -2.68 -6.73
CA ILE A 97 3.55 -1.58 -7.53
C ILE A 97 3.96 -0.38 -6.67
N GLY A 98 4.06 -0.54 -5.34
CA GLY A 98 4.50 0.50 -4.42
C GLY A 98 3.43 1.54 -4.06
N MET A 99 2.17 1.33 -4.43
CA MET A 99 1.04 2.21 -4.08
C MET A 99 0.29 1.68 -2.84
N CYS A 100 1.04 1.29 -1.80
CA CYS A 100 0.51 0.62 -0.62
C CYS A 100 0.08 1.61 0.49
N ASN A 101 -0.79 2.56 0.17
CA ASN A 101 -1.38 3.50 1.13
C ASN A 101 -2.89 3.28 1.26
N TYR A 102 -3.47 3.53 2.43
CA TYR A 102 -4.88 3.25 2.72
C TYR A 102 -5.82 4.08 1.84
N SER A 103 -5.46 5.32 1.50
CA SER A 103 -6.26 6.17 0.62
C SER A 103 -6.40 5.58 -0.80
N THR A 104 -5.31 5.12 -1.41
CA THR A 104 -5.34 4.44 -2.71
C THR A 104 -6.13 3.15 -2.64
N ILE A 105 -5.90 2.33 -1.60
CA ILE A 105 -6.64 1.07 -1.45
C ILE A 105 -8.14 1.32 -1.30
N LEU A 106 -8.56 2.31 -0.51
CA LEU A 106 -9.97 2.65 -0.34
C LEU A 106 -10.59 3.20 -1.64
N MET A 107 -9.89 4.12 -2.30
CA MET A 107 -10.32 4.67 -3.59
C MET A 107 -10.55 3.55 -4.60
N MET A 108 -9.55 2.68 -4.79
CA MET A 108 -9.63 1.62 -5.80
C MET A 108 -10.64 0.52 -5.44
N TYR A 109 -10.80 0.22 -4.14
CA TYR A 109 -11.88 -0.66 -3.70
C TYR A 109 -13.25 -0.09 -4.08
N ASN A 110 -13.48 1.20 -3.86
CA ASN A 110 -14.75 1.85 -4.19
C ASN A 110 -14.99 1.93 -5.70
N GLU A 111 -13.95 2.20 -6.49
CA GLU A 111 -14.04 2.19 -7.96
C GLU A 111 -14.42 0.81 -8.50
N GLU A 112 -13.79 -0.27 -7.99
CA GLU A 112 -14.13 -1.64 -8.39
C GLU A 112 -15.57 -2.03 -7.99
N VAL A 113 -16.04 -1.60 -6.81
CA VAL A 113 -17.44 -1.78 -6.39
C VAL A 113 -18.40 -1.01 -7.31
N ALA A 114 -18.04 0.19 -7.74
CA ALA A 114 -18.86 0.98 -8.65
C ALA A 114 -18.87 0.40 -10.07
N ALA A 115 -17.71 -0.05 -10.56
CA ALA A 115 -17.53 -0.61 -11.89
C ALA A 115 -18.21 -1.98 -12.04
N SER A 116 -18.32 -2.79 -10.98
CA SER A 116 -18.96 -4.10 -11.05
C SER A 116 -20.44 -4.07 -11.47
N ASN A 117 -21.06 -2.89 -11.45
CA ASN A 117 -22.46 -2.67 -11.83
C ASN A 117 -22.61 -1.89 -13.15
N ARG A 118 -21.51 -1.68 -13.88
CA ARG A 118 -21.50 -0.95 -15.16
C ARG A 118 -21.10 -1.88 -16.29
N SER A 119 -21.77 -1.76 -17.44
CA SER A 119 -21.33 -2.31 -18.72
C SER A 119 -20.96 -1.15 -19.64
N LEU A 120 -20.01 -1.41 -20.54
CA LEU A 120 -19.68 -0.47 -21.60
C LEU A 120 -20.65 -0.71 -22.76
N GLU A 121 -21.45 0.30 -23.09
CA GLU A 121 -22.30 0.33 -24.28
C GLU A 121 -21.69 1.28 -25.32
N TRP A 122 -22.00 1.08 -26.60
CA TRP A 122 -21.46 1.86 -27.72
C TRP A 122 -22.22 3.17 -27.94
#